data_AF-A0A936GJD5-F1
#
_entry.id   AF-A0A936GJD5-F1
#
_cell.length_a   1.000
_cell.length_b   1.000
_cell.length_c   1.000
_cell.angle_alpha   90.00
_cell.angle_beta   90.00
_cell.angle_gamma   90.00
#
_symmetry.space_group_name_H-M   'P 1'
#
loop_
_entity.id
_entity.type
_entity.pdbx_description
1 polymer ?
#
loop_
_entity_poly.entity_id
_entity_poly.type
_entity_poly.pdbx_seq_one_letter_code
_entity_poly.pdbx_strand_id
1 'polypeptide(L)'
;MSEDTINKEELLIHYILGECNETQSKEVEYWLETDIAYSKLHNDYKKIFSATNEDFIEFDVEKAKINFDKQTTVKERSIVKIMLSAAAILALVITTIFYLNRVEIKTVASDKLVQEIKLPDNSSISLNRYTEIRYADNFKDNSI
;
A
#
# COMPACT_ATOMS: atom_id res chain seq x y z
N MET A 1 -51.41 -30.41 -19.52
CA MET A 1 -50.49 -30.22 -20.65
C MET A 1 -50.61 -28.75 -21.03
N SER A 2 -49.89 -27.88 -20.33
CA SER A 2 -49.96 -26.44 -20.53
C SER A 2 -48.85 -26.05 -21.48
N GLU A 3 -49.24 -25.55 -22.64
CA GLU A 3 -48.39 -25.10 -23.73
C GLU A 3 -47.29 -24.16 -23.25
N ASP A 4 -46.05 -24.57 -23.50
CA ASP A 4 -44.86 -23.72 -23.49
C ASP A 4 -45.17 -22.49 -24.34
N THR A 5 -45.37 -21.36 -23.68
CA THR A 5 -45.44 -20.06 -24.33
C THR A 5 -44.00 -19.70 -24.67
N ILE A 6 -43.50 -20.24 -25.78
CA ILE A 6 -42.15 -19.96 -26.26
C ILE A 6 -42.02 -18.44 -26.39
N ASN A 7 -41.05 -17.87 -25.68
CA ASN A 7 -40.80 -16.44 -25.69
C ASN A 7 -40.37 -16.05 -27.12
N LYS A 8 -41.00 -15.04 -27.74
CA LYS A 8 -40.68 -14.61 -29.11
C LYS A 8 -39.18 -14.34 -29.30
N GLU A 9 -38.53 -13.78 -28.27
CA GLU A 9 -37.10 -13.52 -28.29
C GLU A 9 -36.27 -14.80 -28.29
N GLU A 10 -36.68 -15.82 -27.54
CA GLU A 10 -36.04 -17.14 -27.51
C GLU A 10 -36.18 -17.84 -28.86
N LEU A 11 -37.36 -17.75 -29.50
CA LEU A 11 -37.58 -18.28 -30.84
C LEU A 11 -36.70 -17.58 -31.90
N LEU A 12 -36.49 -16.27 -31.75
CA LEU A 12 -35.59 -15.51 -32.61
C LEU A 12 -34.12 -15.96 -32.48
N ILE A 13 -33.68 -16.24 -31.25
CA ILE A 13 -32.34 -16.74 -30.98
C ILE A 13 -32.15 -18.12 -31.62
N HIS A 14 -33.09 -19.06 -31.41
CA HIS A 14 -33.05 -20.37 -32.05
C HIS A 14 -33.08 -20.28 -33.59
N TYR A 15 -33.81 -19.31 -34.14
CA TYR A 15 -33.83 -19.07 -35.58
C TYR A 15 -32.46 -18.62 -36.11
N ILE A 16 -31.79 -17.70 -35.41
CA ILE A 16 -30.44 -17.22 -35.77
C ILE A 16 -29.41 -18.36 -35.64
N LEU A 17 -29.57 -19.25 -34.67
CA LEU A 17 -28.71 -20.43 -34.45
C LEU A 17 -29.01 -21.58 -35.42
N GLY A 18 -30.11 -21.54 -36.17
CA GLY A 18 -30.54 -22.61 -37.08
C GLY A 18 -31.17 -23.82 -36.39
N GLU A 19 -31.67 -23.66 -35.17
CA GLU A 19 -32.25 -24.73 -34.34
C GLU A 19 -33.79 -24.82 -34.46
N CYS A 20 -34.41 -23.97 -35.27
CA CYS A 20 -35.87 -23.95 -35.47
C CYS A 20 -36.36 -25.09 -36.38
N ASN A 21 -37.54 -25.62 -36.06
CA ASN A 21 -38.29 -26.49 -36.97
C ASN A 21 -39.02 -25.69 -38.07
N GLU A 22 -39.52 -26.36 -39.11
CA GLU A 22 -40.13 -25.69 -40.28
C GLU A 22 -41.35 -24.81 -39.91
N THR A 23 -42.13 -25.21 -38.91
CA THR A 23 -43.31 -24.47 -38.44
C THR A 23 -42.89 -23.20 -37.70
N GLN A 24 -41.88 -23.29 -36.84
CA GLN A 24 -41.31 -22.19 -36.07
C GLN A 24 -40.61 -21.17 -36.98
N SER A 25 -39.87 -21.62 -37.99
CA SER A 25 -39.20 -20.74 -38.94
C SER A 25 -40.20 -19.88 -39.72
N LYS A 26 -41.33 -20.46 -40.16
CA LYS A 26 -42.41 -19.71 -40.84
C LYS A 26 -43.07 -18.68 -39.91
N GLU A 27 -43.21 -18.99 -38.63
CA GLU A 27 -43.75 -18.06 -37.63
C GLU A 27 -42.81 -16.87 -37.39
N VAL A 28 -41.50 -17.11 -37.30
CA VAL A 28 -40.49 -16.05 -37.19
C VAL A 28 -40.45 -15.19 -38.46
N GLU A 29 -40.47 -15.80 -39.65
CA GLU A 29 -40.52 -15.09 -40.93
C GLU A 29 -41.74 -14.16 -41.03
N TYR A 30 -42.92 -14.67 -40.64
CA TYR A 30 -44.13 -13.86 -40.58
C TYR A 30 -43.99 -12.65 -39.64
N TRP A 31 -43.36 -12.81 -38.47
CA TRP A 31 -43.11 -11.69 -37.56
C TRP A 31 -42.06 -10.71 -38.09
N LEU A 32 -41.05 -11.18 -38.81
CA LEU A 32 -40.05 -10.32 -39.45
C LEU A 32 -40.66 -9.43 -40.54
N GLU A 33 -41.69 -9.92 -41.23
CA GLU A 33 -42.42 -9.16 -42.25
C GLU A 33 -43.48 -8.22 -41.66
N THR A 34 -44.13 -8.63 -40.58
CA THR A 34 -45.27 -7.91 -40.01
C THR A 34 -44.86 -6.85 -38.96
N ASP A 35 -43.77 -7.08 -38.23
CA ASP A 35 -43.33 -6.23 -37.12
C ASP A 35 -41.94 -5.61 -37.37
N ILE A 36 -41.94 -4.30 -37.60
CA ILE A 36 -40.73 -3.50 -37.85
C ILE A 36 -39.79 -3.52 -36.63
N ALA A 37 -40.32 -3.54 -35.41
CA ALA A 37 -39.51 -3.58 -34.20
C ALA A 37 -38.81 -4.95 -34.05
N TYR A 38 -39.51 -6.02 -34.40
CA TYR A 38 -38.97 -7.38 -34.40
C TYR A 38 -37.89 -7.59 -35.48
N SER A 39 -38.10 -7.03 -36.68
CA SER A 39 -37.09 -6.99 -37.74
C SER A 39 -35.82 -6.24 -37.34
N LYS A 40 -35.96 -5.14 -36.59
CA LYS A 40 -34.81 -4.41 -36.03
C LYS A 40 -34.07 -5.26 -35.00
N LEU A 41 -34.79 -5.91 -34.08
CA LEU A 41 -34.22 -6.79 -33.05
C LEU A 41 -33.41 -7.94 -33.68
N HIS A 42 -33.94 -8.58 -34.73
CA HIS A 42 -33.22 -9.60 -35.51
C HIS A 42 -31.90 -9.08 -36.08
N ASN A 43 -31.90 -7.89 -36.67
CA ASN A 43 -30.69 -7.29 -37.23
C ASN A 43 -29.64 -6.98 -36.15
N ASP A 44 -30.05 -6.56 -34.97
CA ASP A 44 -29.13 -6.28 -33.86
C ASP A 44 -28.51 -7.58 -33.33
N TYR A 45 -29.30 -8.63 -33.13
CA TYR A 45 -28.78 -9.96 -32.75
C TYR A 45 -27.85 -10.56 -33.81
N LYS A 46 -28.20 -10.42 -35.10
CA LYS A 46 -27.35 -10.89 -36.20
C LYS A 46 -25.99 -10.21 -36.21
N LYS A 47 -25.92 -8.89 -35.94
CA LYS A 47 -24.64 -8.16 -35.82
C LYS A 47 -23.81 -8.68 -34.66
N ILE A 48 -24.42 -8.90 -33.49
CA ILE A 48 -23.72 -9.44 -32.32
C ILE A 48 -23.17 -10.84 -32.62
N PHE A 49 -23.98 -11.70 -33.23
CA PHE A 49 -23.59 -13.06 -33.59
C PHE A 49 -22.45 -13.09 -34.63
N SER A 50 -22.53 -12.25 -35.67
CA SER A 50 -21.44 -12.10 -36.65
C SER A 50 -20.15 -11.55 -36.02
N ALA A 51 -20.26 -10.61 -35.08
CA ALA A 51 -19.10 -10.07 -34.37
C ALA A 51 -18.47 -11.05 -33.37
N THR A 52 -19.26 -11.99 -32.82
CA THR A 52 -18.78 -12.99 -31.86
C THR A 52 -18.10 -14.17 -32.55
N ASN A 53 -18.55 -14.53 -33.76
CA ASN A 53 -17.97 -15.64 -34.52
C ASN A 53 -16.59 -15.35 -35.14
N GLU A 54 -16.14 -14.09 -35.14
CA GLU A 54 -14.85 -13.73 -35.75
C GLU A 54 -13.63 -13.91 -34.85
N ASP A 55 -13.76 -14.12 -33.54
CA ASP A 55 -12.58 -14.19 -32.67
C ASP A 55 -12.79 -15.11 -31.45
N PHE A 56 -12.83 -16.43 -31.68
CA PHE A 56 -12.29 -17.36 -30.68
C PHE A 56 -10.77 -17.23 -30.73
N ILE A 57 -10.23 -16.18 -30.12
CA ILE A 57 -8.81 -16.08 -29.83
C ILE A 57 -8.50 -17.28 -28.92
N GLU A 58 -7.68 -18.21 -29.41
CA GLU A 58 -7.16 -19.32 -28.61
C GLU A 58 -6.43 -18.73 -27.40
N PHE A 59 -7.13 -18.69 -26.26
CA PHE A 59 -6.60 -18.11 -25.05
C PHE A 59 -5.66 -19.13 -24.42
N ASP A 60 -4.36 -18.92 -24.65
CA ASP A 60 -3.29 -19.72 -24.05
C ASP A 60 -3.21 -19.45 -22.54
N VAL A 61 -3.91 -20.30 -21.79
CA VAL A 61 -3.98 -20.27 -20.32
C VAL A 61 -2.58 -20.41 -19.69
N GLU A 62 -1.66 -21.17 -20.31
CA GLU A 62 -0.30 -21.33 -19.78
C GLU A 62 0.48 -20.03 -19.89
N LYS A 63 0.41 -19.35 -21.02
CA LYS A 63 1.07 -18.05 -21.23
C LYS A 63 0.49 -16.97 -20.31
N ALA A 64 -0.83 -16.98 -20.10
CA ALA A 64 -1.49 -16.08 -19.15
C ALA A 64 -1.03 -16.34 -17.71
N LYS A 65 -0.93 -17.61 -17.30
CA LYS A 65 -0.43 -18.00 -15.97
C LYS A 65 1.02 -17.60 -15.74
N ILE A 66 1.90 -17.81 -16.71
CA ILE A 66 3.32 -17.40 -16.61
C ILE A 66 3.45 -15.88 -16.42
N ASN A 67 2.64 -15.10 -17.13
CA ASN A 67 2.65 -13.64 -17.01
C ASN A 67 2.04 -13.14 -15.69
N PHE A 68 1.06 -13.88 -15.15
CA PHE A 68 0.52 -13.63 -13.82
C PHE A 68 1.58 -13.94 -12.75
N ASP A 69 2.18 -15.12 -12.77
CA ASP A 69 3.20 -15.55 -11.80
C ASP A 69 4.41 -14.61 -11.78
N LYS A 70 4.84 -14.10 -12.94
CA LYS A 70 5.88 -13.06 -13.02
C LYS A 70 5.50 -11.76 -12.31
N GLN A 71 4.23 -11.38 -12.34
CA GLN A 71 3.71 -10.19 -11.64
C GLN A 71 3.49 -10.44 -10.14
N THR A 72 3.20 -11.68 -9.73
CA THR A 72 2.98 -12.05 -8.31
C THR A 72 4.25 -12.44 -7.56
N THR A 73 5.41 -12.54 -8.22
CA THR A 73 6.70 -12.63 -7.51
C THR A 73 7.01 -11.31 -6.81
N VAL A 74 6.36 -11.09 -5.67
CA VAL A 74 6.73 -10.04 -4.73
C VAL A 74 8.16 -10.36 -4.31
N LYS A 75 9.10 -9.64 -4.91
CA LYS A 75 10.53 -9.75 -4.62
C LYS A 75 10.68 -9.58 -3.11
N GLU A 76 10.89 -10.67 -2.39
CA GLU A 76 11.01 -10.67 -0.95
C GLU A 76 12.18 -9.76 -0.59
N ARG A 77 11.86 -8.51 -0.24
CA ARG A 77 12.86 -7.59 0.27
C ARG A 77 13.28 -8.19 1.61
N SER A 78 14.54 -8.54 1.72
CA SER A 78 15.12 -9.09 2.94
C SER A 78 14.88 -8.11 4.09
N ILE A 79 13.81 -8.34 4.85
CA ILE A 79 13.44 -7.58 6.04
C ILE A 79 14.59 -7.60 7.05
N VAL A 80 15.43 -8.65 7.02
CA VAL A 80 16.65 -8.78 7.81
C VAL A 80 17.63 -7.63 7.55
N LYS A 81 17.83 -7.23 6.29
CA LYS A 81 18.74 -6.10 5.95
C LYS A 81 18.17 -4.75 6.41
N ILE A 82 16.85 -4.59 6.33
CA ILE A 82 16.17 -3.38 6.82
C ILE A 82 16.26 -3.30 8.35
N MET A 83 16.04 -4.43 9.04
CA MET A 83 16.12 -4.52 10.51
C MET A 83 17.54 -4.28 11.03
N LEU A 84 18.57 -4.81 10.35
CA LEU A 84 19.96 -4.55 10.70
C LEU A 84 20.35 -3.08 10.55
N SER A 85 19.90 -2.42 9.47
CA SER A 85 20.14 -0.99 9.25
C SER A 85 19.49 -0.12 10.32
N ALA A 86 18.24 -0.41 10.68
CA ALA A 86 17.51 0.33 11.72
C ALA A 86 18.17 0.19 13.10
N ALA A 87 18.65 -1.01 13.46
CA ALA A 87 19.34 -1.24 14.74
C ALA A 87 20.67 -0.46 14.84
N ALA A 88 21.43 -0.37 13.74
CA ALA A 88 22.68 0.39 13.71
C ALA A 88 22.47 1.90 13.91
N ILE A 89 21.42 2.45 13.30
CA ILE A 89 21.06 3.87 13.46
C ILE A 89 20.67 4.18 14.91
N LEU A 90 19.83 3.33 15.52
CA LEU A 90 19.44 3.50 16.93
C LEU A 90 20.64 3.41 17.87
N ALA A 91 21.56 2.47 17.65
CA ALA A 91 22.78 2.36 18.45
C ALA A 91 23.66 3.62 18.34
N LEU A 92 23.82 4.20 17.14
CA LEU A 92 24.57 5.44 16.94
C LEU A 92 23.92 6.65 17.62
N VAL A 93 22.60 6.77 17.56
CA VAL A 93 21.88 7.86 18.23
C VAL A 93 22.02 7.76 19.74
N ILE A 94 21.82 6.57 20.32
CA ILE A 94 21.93 6.36 21.77
C ILE A 94 23.35 6.64 22.27
N THR A 95 24.36 6.14 21.56
CA THR A 95 25.77 6.37 21.92
C THR A 95 26.16 7.85 21.80
N THR A 96 25.66 8.55 20.78
CA THR A 96 25.91 9.99 20.59
C THR A 96 25.26 10.82 21.69
N ILE A 97 24.01 10.52 22.07
CA ILE A 97 23.34 11.19 23.19
C ILE A 97 24.10 10.92 24.49
N PHE A 98 24.49 9.68 24.75
CA PHE A 98 25.20 9.33 25.98
C PHE A 98 26.60 9.94 26.05
N TYR A 99 27.27 10.13 24.90
CA TYR A 99 28.57 10.79 24.83
C TYR A 99 28.46 12.31 25.01
N LEU A 100 27.51 12.94 24.32
CA LEU A 100 27.32 14.40 24.37
C LEU A 100 26.72 14.87 25.70
N ASN A 101 25.93 14.05 26.39
CA ASN A 101 25.26 14.43 27.63
C ASN A 101 26.09 14.14 28.91
N ARG A 102 27.40 13.91 28.79
CA ARG A 102 28.31 13.80 29.94
C ARG A 102 28.75 15.19 30.41
N VAL A 103 27.89 15.89 31.15
CA VAL A 103 28.32 17.03 31.95
C VAL A 103 28.75 16.52 33.32
N GLU A 104 30.06 16.47 33.57
CA GLU A 104 30.59 16.13 34.89
C GLU A 104 30.36 17.31 35.85
N ILE A 105 29.40 17.15 36.75
CA ILE A 105 29.10 18.12 37.81
C ILE A 105 30.01 17.82 39.00
N LYS A 106 30.89 18.75 39.35
CA LYS A 106 31.66 18.70 40.60
C LYS A 106 30.83 19.31 41.72
N THR A 107 30.74 18.60 42.83
CA THR A 107 30.14 19.09 44.08
C THR A 107 31.24 19.34 45.08
N VAL A 108 31.31 20.55 45.63
CA VAL A 108 32.19 20.84 46.76
C VAL A 108 31.36 21.33 47.95
N ALA A 109 31.52 20.65 49.09
CA ALA A 109 30.91 21.00 50.36
C ALA A 109 31.99 21.43 51.35
N SER A 110 31.72 22.47 52.14
CA SER A 110 32.68 22.99 53.12
C SER A 110 32.30 22.67 54.56
N ASP A 111 33.24 22.09 55.32
CA ASP A 111 33.14 21.87 56.78
C ASP A 111 33.97 22.91 57.59
N LYS A 112 34.72 23.75 56.88
CA LYS A 112 35.53 24.82 57.49
C LYS A 112 34.70 26.09 57.67
N LEU A 113 35.07 26.97 58.61
CA LEU A 113 34.36 28.24 58.84
C LEU A 113 34.29 29.08 57.55
N VAL A 114 35.40 29.14 56.82
CA VAL A 114 35.51 29.70 55.47
C VAL A 114 36.48 28.84 54.67
N GLN A 115 36.10 28.44 53.45
CA GLN A 115 36.95 27.71 52.51
C GLN A 115 37.00 28.44 51.18
N GLU A 116 38.21 28.80 50.73
CA GLU A 116 38.43 29.38 49.41
C GLU A 116 38.68 28.28 48.38
N ILE A 117 37.98 28.35 47.25
CA ILE A 117 38.08 27.39 46.14
C ILE A 117 38.33 28.16 44.85
N LYS A 118 39.26 27.66 44.03
CA LYS A 118 39.45 28.11 42.65
C LYS A 118 38.60 27.29 41.69
N LEU A 119 37.80 27.97 40.89
CA LEU A 119 36.97 27.37 39.86
C LEU A 119 37.74 27.15 38.54
N PRO A 120 37.21 26.35 37.59
CA PRO A 120 37.83 26.10 36.28
C PRO A 120 38.06 27.35 35.40
N ASP A 121 37.33 28.43 35.69
CA ASP A 121 37.48 29.76 35.09
C ASP A 121 38.56 30.62 35.77
N ASN A 122 39.27 30.07 36.75
CA ASN A 122 40.28 30.73 37.59
C ASN A 122 39.73 31.84 38.51
N SER A 123 38.41 31.90 38.70
CA SER A 123 37.79 32.73 39.75
C SER A 123 37.94 32.07 41.12
N SER A 124 37.96 32.89 42.17
CA SER A 124 37.99 32.44 43.57
C SER A 124 36.62 32.67 44.21
N ILE A 125 36.08 31.64 44.86
CA ILE A 125 34.85 31.74 45.66
C ILE A 125 35.15 31.31 47.10
N SER A 126 34.58 32.02 48.06
CA SER A 126 34.57 31.61 49.47
C SER A 126 33.26 30.92 49.81
N LEU A 127 33.34 29.67 50.29
CA LEU A 127 32.21 28.94 50.86
C LEU A 127 32.24 29.03 52.39
N ASN A 128 31.07 29.22 52.98
CA ASN A 128 30.87 29.18 54.42
C ASN A 128 30.67 27.73 54.89
N ARG A 129 30.81 27.49 56.20
CA ARG A 129 30.54 26.18 56.80
C ARG A 129 29.12 25.69 56.47
N TYR A 130 28.99 24.42 56.11
CA TYR A 130 27.74 23.74 55.73
C TYR A 130 27.09 24.30 54.46
N THR A 131 27.87 24.94 53.60
CA THR A 131 27.42 25.31 52.26
C THR A 131 28.02 24.40 51.20
N GLU A 132 27.26 24.16 50.14
CA GLU A 132 27.67 23.38 48.99
C GLU A 132 27.50 24.19 47.70
N ILE A 133 28.39 23.93 46.74
CA ILE A 133 28.26 24.44 45.38
C ILE A 133 28.41 23.29 44.39
N ARG A 134 27.62 23.36 43.31
CA ARG A 134 27.63 22.41 42.21
C ARG A 134 27.91 23.17 40.92
N TYR A 135 28.96 22.80 40.21
CA TYR A 135 29.34 23.43 38.96
C TYR A 135 29.83 22.40 37.95
N ALA A 136 29.66 22.69 36.66
CA ALA A 136 30.19 21.86 35.58
C ALA A 136 31.70 22.08 35.44
N ASP A 137 32.48 21.01 35.29
CA ASP A 137 33.95 21.13 35.21
C ASP A 137 34.43 21.91 33.97
N ASN A 138 33.59 22.00 32.94
CA ASN A 138 33.85 22.65 31.67
C ASN A 138 33.06 23.96 31.46
N PHE A 139 32.54 24.59 32.53
CA PHE A 139 32.00 25.95 32.42
C PHE A 139 33.18 26.93 32.26
N LYS A 140 33.63 27.12 31.02
CA LYS A 140 34.58 28.18 30.69
C LYS A 140 33.97 28.93 29.52
N ASP A 141 33.51 30.14 29.83
CA ASP A 141 33.13 31.18 28.87
C ASP A 141 31.77 31.01 28.16
N ASN A 142 30.69 31.34 28.88
CA ASN A 142 29.46 31.85 28.29
C ASN A 142 29.27 33.30 28.76
N SER A 143 30.23 34.16 28.38
CA SER A 143 30.12 35.61 28.53
C SER A 143 29.36 36.13 27.31
N ILE A 144 28.05 36.39 27.45
CA ILE A 144 27.25 37.12 26.45
C ILE A 144 27.58 38.61 26.55
#